data_AF-A0A4Q7G9N9-F1
#
_entry.id   AF-A0A4Q7G9N9-F1
#
_cell.length_a   1.000
_cell.length_b   1.000
_cell.length_c   1.000
_cell.angle_alpha   90.00
_cell.angle_beta   90.00
_cell.angle_gamma   90.00
#
_symmetry.space_group_name_H-M   'P 1'
#
loop_
_entity.id
_entity.type
_entity.pdbx_description
1 polymer ?
#
loop_
_entity_poly.entity_id
_entity_poly.type
_entity_poly.pdbx_seq_one_letter_code
_entity_poly.pdbx_strand_id
1 'polypeptide(L)'
;MAGARTCRHQGVALSGEAPGPERGATAGAIDAESWAFALKLYAEPGIADACLALQNECGVDVMMMLMATFAAVRRGIVLTPSDVTAMDAACRDWREQVVLPLRALRTMLKSGPAPAPNDQTEKLRSSIKAAELSAERLQNEALAQWLAKLPARSRALQRKDIISALRAVIDFALQERQGEPSAAQLSLIDAIVDRALGPSN
;
A
#
# COMPACT_ATOMS: atom_id res chain seq x y z
N MET A 1 -60.50 -12.27 -32.65
CA MET A 1 -59.34 -11.66 -33.34
C MET A 1 -58.20 -11.63 -32.33
N ALA A 2 -57.27 -12.58 -32.41
CA ALA A 2 -56.03 -12.52 -33.21
C ALA A 2 -55.03 -11.51 -32.60
N GLY A 3 -53.82 -11.88 -32.18
CA GLY A 3 -53.16 -13.17 -32.29
C GLY A 3 -51.89 -13.23 -31.43
N ALA A 4 -51.45 -14.45 -31.16
CA ALA A 4 -50.19 -14.78 -30.56
C ALA A 4 -49.01 -14.36 -31.45
N ARG A 5 -47.92 -13.90 -30.82
CA ARG A 5 -46.56 -14.10 -31.34
C ARG A 5 -45.64 -14.49 -30.20
N THR A 6 -45.43 -15.79 -30.10
CA THR A 6 -44.23 -16.42 -29.57
C THR A 6 -43.01 -15.94 -30.34
N CYS A 7 -41.93 -15.56 -29.64
CA CYS A 7 -40.58 -15.73 -30.18
C CYS A 7 -39.70 -16.40 -29.12
N ARG A 8 -39.08 -17.49 -29.54
CA ARG A 8 -38.28 -18.44 -28.79
C ARG A 8 -36.80 -18.12 -29.00
N HIS A 9 -36.02 -18.41 -27.96
CA HIS A 9 -34.61 -18.81 -27.95
C HIS A 9 -33.55 -17.85 -28.49
N GLN A 10 -32.70 -17.39 -27.58
CA GLN A 10 -31.27 -17.74 -27.44
C GLN A 10 -30.87 -17.27 -26.02
N GLY A 11 -30.47 -18.09 -25.05
CA GLY A 11 -29.59 -19.25 -25.17
C GLY A 11 -28.12 -18.85 -25.07
N VAL A 12 -27.74 -17.94 -24.15
CA VAL A 12 -26.32 -17.75 -23.79
C VAL A 12 -26.07 -18.52 -22.50
N ALA A 13 -25.43 -19.67 -22.64
CA ALA A 13 -24.77 -20.35 -21.55
C ALA A 13 -23.65 -19.44 -21.01
N LEU A 14 -23.87 -18.83 -19.86
CA LEU A 14 -22.76 -18.43 -19.01
C LEU A 14 -22.43 -19.64 -18.15
N SER A 15 -21.61 -20.50 -18.73
CA SER A 15 -20.85 -21.53 -18.02
C SER A 15 -20.28 -20.89 -16.76
N GLY A 16 -20.58 -21.50 -15.62
CA GLY A 16 -20.03 -21.10 -14.35
C GLY A 16 -18.52 -21.25 -14.34
N GLU A 17 -17.86 -20.28 -13.73
CA GLU A 17 -16.73 -20.57 -12.85
C GLU A 17 -17.13 -20.07 -11.48
N ALA A 18 -17.35 -21.02 -10.56
CA ALA A 18 -17.32 -20.70 -9.14
C ALA A 18 -15.95 -20.05 -8.83
N PRO A 19 -15.87 -19.05 -7.95
CA PRO A 19 -14.57 -18.53 -7.52
C PRO A 19 -13.81 -19.69 -6.88
N GLY A 20 -12.76 -20.16 -7.55
CA GLY A 20 -11.94 -21.26 -7.06
C GLY A 20 -11.39 -20.94 -5.66
N PRO A 21 -11.35 -21.92 -4.74
CA PRO A 21 -10.93 -21.72 -3.34
C PRO A 21 -9.47 -21.23 -3.19
N GLU A 22 -8.66 -21.31 -4.26
CA GLU A 22 -7.23 -20.99 -4.23
C GLU A 22 -6.89 -19.50 -4.35
N ARG A 23 -7.73 -18.69 -5.04
CA ARG A 23 -7.47 -17.25 -5.20
C ARG A 23 -7.65 -16.46 -3.90
N GLY A 24 -8.63 -16.85 -3.07
CA GLY A 24 -8.85 -16.25 -1.75
C GLY A 24 -7.75 -16.64 -0.74
N ALA A 25 -7.30 -17.90 -0.76
CA ALA A 25 -6.25 -18.39 0.13
C ALA A 25 -4.88 -17.72 -0.14
N THR A 26 -4.55 -17.49 -1.42
CA THR A 26 -3.29 -16.82 -1.80
C THR A 26 -3.26 -15.36 -1.37
N ALA A 27 -4.37 -14.62 -1.55
CA ALA A 27 -4.48 -13.23 -1.12
C ALA A 27 -4.38 -13.11 0.42
N GLY A 28 -5.05 -13.99 1.17
CA GLY A 28 -4.95 -14.01 2.64
C GLY A 28 -3.55 -14.31 3.17
N ALA A 29 -2.79 -15.19 2.50
CA ALA A 29 -1.40 -15.45 2.85
C ALA A 29 -0.48 -14.24 2.57
N ILE A 30 -0.62 -13.62 1.39
CA ILE A 30 0.12 -12.41 1.02
C ILE A 30 -0.19 -11.27 1.99
N ASP A 31 -1.46 -11.13 2.39
CA ASP A 31 -1.89 -10.11 3.34
C ASP A 31 -1.22 -10.26 4.72
N ALA A 32 -1.27 -11.45 5.30
CA ALA A 32 -0.62 -11.71 6.59
C ALA A 32 0.91 -11.54 6.52
N GLU A 33 1.54 -12.00 5.43
CA GLU A 33 2.99 -11.91 5.25
C GLU A 33 3.46 -10.47 5.02
N SER A 34 2.77 -9.71 4.15
CA SER A 34 3.09 -8.31 3.86
C SER A 34 2.91 -7.41 5.08
N TRP A 35 1.87 -7.63 5.88
CA TRP A 35 1.68 -6.90 7.13
C TRP A 35 2.80 -7.19 8.15
N ALA A 36 3.14 -8.48 8.34
CA ALA A 36 4.23 -8.86 9.24
C ALA A 36 5.59 -8.29 8.77
N PHE A 37 5.82 -8.29 7.45
CA PHE A 37 6.99 -7.67 6.85
C PHE A 37 7.03 -6.15 7.09
N ALA A 38 5.91 -5.45 6.84
CA ALA A 38 5.78 -4.02 7.05
C ALA A 38 6.09 -3.65 8.51
N LEU A 39 5.51 -4.37 9.48
CA LEU A 39 5.77 -4.14 10.90
C LEU A 39 7.25 -4.35 11.26
N LYS A 40 7.87 -5.42 10.75
CA LYS A 40 9.28 -5.71 11.01
C LYS A 40 10.18 -4.62 10.43
N LEU A 41 9.98 -4.27 9.16
CA LEU A 41 10.79 -3.26 8.48
C LEU A 41 10.61 -1.88 9.13
N TYR A 42 9.38 -1.50 9.49
CA TYR A 42 9.12 -0.21 10.11
C TYR A 42 9.74 -0.07 11.51
N ALA A 43 9.94 -1.20 12.22
CA ALA A 43 10.62 -1.24 13.51
C ALA A 43 12.16 -1.12 13.42
N GLU A 44 12.74 -1.22 12.21
CA GLU A 44 14.18 -1.08 12.02
C GLU A 44 14.64 0.36 12.30
N PRO A 45 15.80 0.55 12.97
CA PRO A 45 16.33 1.88 13.29
C PRO A 45 16.43 2.80 12.06
N GLY A 46 15.73 3.94 12.11
CA GLY A 46 15.72 4.98 11.07
C GLY A 46 14.68 4.80 9.97
N ILE A 47 13.98 3.66 9.88
CA ILE A 47 12.99 3.43 8.81
C ILE A 47 11.73 4.25 9.00
N ALA A 48 11.21 4.32 10.24
CA ALA A 48 10.05 5.16 10.53
C ALA A 48 10.29 6.63 10.13
N ASP A 49 11.45 7.17 10.47
CA ASP A 49 11.83 8.56 10.13
C ASP A 49 11.99 8.75 8.62
N ALA A 50 12.63 7.79 7.93
CA ALA A 50 12.76 7.83 6.47
C ALA A 50 11.39 7.81 5.76
N CYS A 51 10.48 6.93 6.18
CA CYS A 51 9.13 6.88 5.65
C CYS A 51 8.35 8.18 5.91
N LEU A 52 8.48 8.77 7.10
CA LEU A 52 7.82 10.04 7.44
C LEU A 52 8.39 11.22 6.64
N ALA A 53 9.71 11.27 6.43
CA ALA A 53 10.33 12.29 5.59
C ALA A 53 9.83 12.20 4.15
N LEU A 54 9.83 10.99 3.56
CA LEU A 54 9.29 10.76 2.22
C LEU A 54 7.79 11.09 2.12
N GLN A 55 7.01 10.77 3.15
CA GLN A 55 5.59 11.13 3.20
C GLN A 55 5.40 12.66 3.21
N ASN A 56 6.12 13.38 4.06
CA ASN A 56 5.95 14.81 4.23
C ASN A 56 6.43 15.59 2.99
N GLU A 57 7.61 15.24 2.48
CA GLU A 57 8.27 15.96 1.40
C GLU A 57 7.72 15.56 0.02
N CYS A 58 7.55 14.26 -0.23
CA CYS A 58 7.16 13.75 -1.54
C CYS A 58 5.68 13.41 -1.64
N GLY A 59 4.92 13.37 -0.53
CA GLY A 59 3.54 12.90 -0.52
C GLY A 59 3.41 11.39 -0.63
N VAL A 60 4.49 10.64 -0.37
CA VAL A 60 4.50 9.18 -0.47
C VAL A 60 3.51 8.56 0.51
N ASP A 61 2.70 7.63 -0.01
CA ASP A 61 1.96 6.70 0.83
C ASP A 61 2.92 5.61 1.36
N VAL A 62 3.12 5.63 2.68
CA VAL A 62 4.00 4.69 3.37
C VAL A 62 3.56 3.24 3.18
N MET A 63 2.25 2.95 3.12
CA MET A 63 1.78 1.57 2.95
C MET A 63 2.08 1.05 1.55
N MET A 64 1.95 1.89 0.52
CA MET A 64 2.37 1.56 -0.85
C MET A 64 3.89 1.35 -0.94
N MET A 65 4.69 2.18 -0.28
CA MET A 65 6.15 2.03 -0.22
C MET A 65 6.56 0.69 0.41
N LEU A 66 5.95 0.32 1.54
CA LEU A 66 6.19 -0.95 2.22
C LEU A 66 5.73 -2.15 1.39
N MET A 67 4.57 -2.04 0.71
CA MET A 67 4.07 -3.09 -0.19
C MET A 67 4.98 -3.29 -1.41
N ALA A 68 5.47 -2.22 -2.04
CA ALA A 68 6.43 -2.31 -3.15
C ALA A 68 7.74 -2.97 -2.70
N THR A 69 8.21 -2.63 -1.50
CA THR A 69 9.39 -3.26 -0.89
C THR A 69 9.17 -4.75 -0.63
N PHE A 70 8.00 -5.11 -0.08
CA PHE A 70 7.62 -6.51 0.14
C PHE A 70 7.55 -7.29 -1.18
N ALA A 71 6.87 -6.75 -2.20
CA ALA A 71 6.77 -7.37 -3.51
C ALA A 71 8.15 -7.65 -4.13
N ALA A 72 9.09 -6.72 -3.98
CA ALA A 72 10.44 -6.89 -4.47
C ALA A 72 11.23 -7.94 -3.67
N VAL A 73 11.29 -7.80 -2.34
CA VAL A 73 12.16 -8.61 -1.48
C VAL A 73 11.63 -10.03 -1.28
N ARG A 74 10.32 -10.20 -1.10
CA ARG A 74 9.70 -11.49 -0.76
C ARG A 74 9.13 -12.23 -1.95
N ARG A 75 8.72 -11.51 -2.99
CA ARG A 75 8.02 -12.09 -4.15
C ARG A 75 8.81 -12.01 -5.45
N GLY A 76 9.96 -11.30 -5.47
CA GLY A 76 10.79 -11.12 -6.65
C GLY A 76 10.13 -10.28 -7.75
N ILE A 77 9.13 -9.46 -7.40
CA ILE A 77 8.34 -8.66 -8.34
C ILE A 77 8.88 -7.22 -8.35
N VAL A 78 9.36 -6.78 -9.51
CA VAL A 78 9.69 -5.37 -9.78
C VAL A 78 8.45 -4.70 -10.37
N LEU A 79 7.89 -3.74 -9.65
CA LEU A 79 6.74 -2.96 -10.12
C LEU A 79 7.18 -1.99 -11.23
N THR A 80 6.49 -2.08 -12.36
CA THR A 80 6.60 -1.06 -13.42
C THR A 80 5.83 0.21 -13.02
N PRO A 81 6.03 1.35 -13.70
CA PRO A 81 5.22 2.54 -13.46
C PRO A 81 3.71 2.28 -13.60
N SER A 82 3.30 1.45 -14.58
CA SER A 82 1.90 1.03 -14.71
C SER A 82 1.39 0.19 -13.54
N ASP A 83 2.25 -0.66 -12.96
CA ASP A 83 1.89 -1.42 -11.77
C ASP A 83 1.71 -0.49 -10.56
N VAL A 84 2.55 0.53 -10.40
CA VAL A 84 2.41 1.53 -9.34
C VAL A 84 1.09 2.31 -9.47
N THR A 85 0.71 2.71 -10.69
CA THR A 85 -0.61 3.33 -10.94
C THR A 85 -1.76 2.38 -10.59
N ALA A 86 -1.66 1.09 -10.94
CA ALA A 86 -2.69 0.11 -10.60
C ALA A 86 -2.75 -0.20 -9.10
N MET A 87 -1.60 -0.20 -8.42
CA MET A 87 -1.48 -0.34 -6.97
C MET A 87 -2.17 0.81 -6.25
N ASP A 88 -1.92 2.04 -6.71
CA ASP A 88 -2.56 3.23 -6.19
C ASP A 88 -4.08 3.19 -6.37
N ALA A 89 -4.55 2.85 -7.58
CA ALA A 89 -5.98 2.71 -7.86
C ALA A 89 -6.68 1.66 -6.96
N ALA A 90 -5.94 0.65 -6.48
CA ALA A 90 -6.50 -0.36 -5.58
C ALA A 90 -6.78 0.15 -4.16
N CYS A 91 -6.15 1.25 -3.73
CA CYS A 91 -6.28 1.76 -2.36
C CYS A 91 -6.59 3.27 -2.25
N ARG A 92 -6.57 4.03 -3.34
CA ARG A 92 -6.69 5.50 -3.34
C ARG A 92 -7.89 6.00 -2.56
N ASP A 93 -9.08 5.54 -2.91
CA ASP A 93 -10.32 6.01 -2.27
C ASP A 93 -10.32 5.74 -0.77
N TRP A 94 -9.87 4.54 -0.36
CA TRP A 94 -9.75 4.18 1.05
C TRP A 94 -8.72 5.05 1.78
N ARG A 95 -7.55 5.27 1.17
CA ARG A 95 -6.51 6.13 1.72
C ARG A 95 -7.01 7.55 1.91
N GLU A 96 -7.60 8.14 0.87
CA GLU A 96 -8.00 9.54 0.84
C GLU A 96 -9.23 9.82 1.72
N GLN A 97 -10.17 8.88 1.81
CA GLN A 97 -11.43 9.09 2.53
C GLN A 97 -11.40 8.54 3.97
N VAL A 98 -10.45 7.67 4.32
CA VAL A 98 -10.39 7.04 5.66
C VAL A 98 -9.04 7.27 6.34
N VAL A 99 -7.94 6.83 5.74
CA VAL A 99 -6.62 6.87 6.39
C VAL A 99 -6.12 8.30 6.59
N LEU A 100 -6.15 9.14 5.55
CA LEU A 100 -5.68 10.52 5.61
C LEU A 100 -6.50 11.39 6.57
N PRO A 101 -7.85 11.32 6.60
CA PRO A 101 -8.65 12.03 7.60
C PRO A 101 -8.32 11.62 9.04
N LEU A 102 -8.15 10.33 9.33
CA LEU A 102 -7.75 9.86 10.66
C LEU A 102 -6.37 10.40 11.07
N ARG A 103 -5.41 10.36 10.13
CA ARG A 103 -4.07 10.92 10.33
C ARG A 103 -4.09 12.42 10.56
N ALA A 104 -4.92 13.16 9.81
CA ALA A 104 -5.09 14.59 9.97
C ALA A 104 -5.65 14.93 11.36
N LEU A 105 -6.70 14.24 11.80
CA LEU A 105 -7.27 14.41 13.15
C LEU A 105 -6.23 14.10 14.24
N ARG A 106 -5.51 12.98 14.14
CA ARG A 106 -4.45 12.62 15.10
C ARG A 106 -3.33 13.66 15.16
N THR A 107 -2.96 14.23 14.01
CA THR A 107 -1.88 15.20 13.90
C THR A 107 -2.32 16.55 14.47
N MET A 108 -3.51 17.01 14.11
CA MET A 108 -4.13 18.24 14.61
C MET A 108 -4.17 18.25 16.15
N LEU A 109 -4.67 17.17 16.76
CA LEU A 109 -4.81 17.04 18.21
C LEU A 109 -3.51 17.13 19.02
N LYS A 110 -2.32 17.08 18.39
CA LYS A 110 -1.04 17.32 19.09
C LYS A 110 -0.93 18.74 19.63
N SER A 111 -1.55 19.72 18.97
CA SER A 111 -1.40 21.14 19.28
C SER A 111 -2.72 21.91 19.34
N GLY A 112 -3.84 21.29 18.98
CA GLY A 112 -5.14 21.93 19.05
C GLY A 112 -6.21 21.23 18.22
N PRO A 113 -7.36 21.86 17.99
CA PRO A 113 -7.84 23.07 18.68
C PRO A 113 -8.09 22.81 20.18
N ALA A 114 -8.32 23.88 20.95
CA ALA A 114 -8.76 23.76 22.34
C ALA A 114 -10.01 22.84 22.41
N PRO A 115 -10.06 21.88 23.35
CA PRO A 115 -9.27 21.81 24.57
C PRO A 115 -7.91 21.09 24.46
N ALA A 116 -7.46 20.64 23.29
CA ALA A 116 -6.14 20.02 23.13
C ALA A 116 -5.00 21.06 23.19
N PRO A 117 -3.81 20.71 23.71
CA PRO A 117 -3.45 19.39 24.26
C PRO A 117 -3.78 19.27 25.77
N ASN A 118 -4.35 18.14 26.17
CA ASN A 118 -4.48 17.68 27.56
C ASN A 118 -4.60 16.15 27.63
N ASP A 119 -4.60 15.58 28.84
CA ASP A 119 -4.63 14.13 29.07
C ASP A 119 -5.86 13.43 28.43
N GLN A 120 -7.03 14.07 28.42
CA GLN A 120 -8.23 13.50 27.81
C GLN A 120 -8.15 13.54 26.29
N THR A 121 -7.62 14.63 25.70
CA THR A 121 -7.41 14.70 24.25
C THR A 121 -6.30 13.76 23.78
N GLU A 122 -5.31 13.44 24.61
CA GLU A 122 -4.31 12.40 24.30
C GLU A 122 -4.90 10.98 24.29
N LYS A 123 -5.88 10.68 25.15
CA LYS A 123 -6.64 9.41 25.08
C LYS A 123 -7.46 9.33 23.80
N LEU A 124 -8.14 10.41 23.41
CA LEU A 124 -8.86 10.50 22.13
C LEU A 124 -7.89 10.32 20.95
N ARG A 125 -6.77 11.04 20.95
CA ARG A 125 -5.72 10.95 19.94
C ARG A 125 -5.15 9.54 19.82
N SER A 126 -4.98 8.83 20.94
CA SER A 126 -4.55 7.43 20.96
C SER A 126 -5.60 6.49 20.37
N SER A 127 -6.88 6.75 20.61
CA SER A 127 -7.99 5.99 20.01
C SER A 127 -8.06 6.21 18.49
N ILE A 128 -7.87 7.45 18.03
CA ILE A 128 -7.77 7.77 16.60
C ILE A 128 -6.55 7.10 15.98
N LYS A 129 -5.40 7.07 16.67
CA LYS A 129 -4.20 6.32 16.21
C LYS A 129 -4.50 4.83 16.02
N ALA A 130 -5.24 4.22 16.94
CA ALA A 130 -5.63 2.81 16.82
C ALA A 130 -6.59 2.58 15.63
N ALA A 131 -7.52 3.51 15.41
CA ALA A 131 -8.40 3.48 14.24
C ALA A 131 -7.62 3.67 12.92
N GLU A 132 -6.65 4.59 12.88
CA GLU A 132 -5.75 4.80 11.73
C GLU A 132 -4.98 3.52 11.41
N LEU A 133 -4.36 2.89 12.41
CA LEU A 133 -3.62 1.64 12.22
C LEU A 133 -4.55 0.50 11.71
N SER A 134 -5.79 0.46 12.20
CA SER A 134 -6.79 -0.51 11.72
C SER A 134 -7.19 -0.22 10.27
N ALA A 135 -7.31 1.05 9.88
CA ALA A 135 -7.58 1.43 8.50
C ALA A 135 -6.40 1.12 7.57
N GLU A 136 -5.16 1.33 8.03
CA GLU A 136 -3.93 0.94 7.33
C GLU A 136 -3.83 -0.59 7.14
N ARG A 137 -4.29 -1.37 8.13
CA ARG A 137 -4.37 -2.84 8.01
C ARG A 137 -5.32 -3.30 6.89
N LEU A 138 -6.47 -2.63 6.76
CA LEU A 138 -7.43 -2.87 5.66
C LEU A 138 -6.88 -2.38 4.31
N GLN A 139 -6.12 -1.28 4.32
CA GLN A 139 -5.40 -0.83 3.14
C GLN A 139 -4.38 -1.86 2.66
N ASN A 140 -3.61 -2.46 3.58
CA ASN A 140 -2.68 -3.56 3.27
C ASN A 140 -3.42 -4.75 2.65
N GLU A 141 -4.59 -5.10 3.16
CA GLU A 141 -5.40 -6.20 2.62
C GLU A 141 -5.80 -5.93 1.16
N ALA A 142 -6.30 -4.73 0.86
CA ALA A 142 -6.63 -4.33 -0.51
C ALA A 142 -5.42 -4.40 -1.46
N LEU A 143 -4.26 -3.94 -0.98
CA LEU A 143 -3.00 -4.01 -1.71
C LEU A 143 -2.51 -5.46 -1.89
N ALA A 144 -2.67 -6.33 -0.89
CA ALA A 144 -2.34 -7.74 -0.98
C ALA A 144 -3.23 -8.48 -1.99
N GLN A 145 -4.52 -8.17 -2.02
CA GLN A 145 -5.45 -8.69 -3.03
C GLN A 145 -5.07 -8.23 -4.44
N TRP A 146 -4.60 -6.99 -4.59
CA TRP A 146 -4.05 -6.50 -5.85
C TRP A 146 -2.77 -7.26 -6.24
N LEU A 147 -1.82 -7.37 -5.32
CA LEU A 147 -0.53 -8.05 -5.55
C LEU A 147 -0.71 -9.53 -5.90
N ALA A 148 -1.71 -10.21 -5.33
CA ALA A 148 -2.04 -11.60 -5.62
C ALA A 148 -2.42 -11.85 -7.10
N LYS A 149 -2.79 -10.80 -7.84
CA LYS A 149 -3.11 -10.87 -9.28
C LYS A 149 -1.87 -10.82 -10.16
N LEU A 150 -0.73 -10.38 -9.63
CA LEU A 150 0.52 -10.32 -10.38
C LEU A 150 1.21 -11.69 -10.40
N PRO A 151 1.81 -12.09 -11.54
CA PRO A 151 2.55 -13.34 -11.61
C PRO A 151 3.78 -13.27 -10.71
N ALA A 152 3.93 -14.23 -9.81
CA ALA A 152 5.15 -14.37 -9.02
C ALA A 152 6.34 -14.64 -9.95
N ARG A 153 7.48 -13.98 -9.69
CA ARG A 153 8.72 -14.22 -10.41
C ARG A 153 9.73 -14.82 -9.43
N SER A 154 10.08 -16.09 -9.62
CA SER A 154 10.92 -16.85 -8.69
C SER A 154 12.43 -16.51 -8.74
N ARG A 155 12.79 -15.25 -9.04
CA ARG A 155 14.19 -14.82 -9.09
C ARG A 155 14.46 -13.81 -7.98
N ALA A 156 15.54 -14.05 -7.22
CA ALA A 156 16.07 -13.05 -6.31
C ALA A 156 16.50 -11.79 -7.08
N LEU A 157 15.91 -10.66 -6.71
CA LEU A 157 16.23 -9.35 -7.28
C LEU A 157 17.56 -8.84 -6.73
N GLN A 158 18.27 -8.07 -7.55
CA GLN A 158 19.47 -7.36 -7.11
C GLN A 158 19.06 -6.06 -6.41
N ARG A 159 19.94 -5.53 -5.54
CA ARG A 159 19.72 -4.25 -4.84
C ARG A 159 19.23 -3.13 -5.77
N LYS A 160 19.83 -3.01 -6.96
CA LYS A 160 19.46 -2.01 -7.97
C LYS A 160 18.03 -2.14 -8.48
N ASP A 161 17.50 -3.36 -8.55
CA ASP A 161 16.14 -3.62 -9.04
C ASP A 161 15.11 -3.16 -7.99
N ILE A 162 15.42 -3.38 -6.70
CA ILE A 162 14.61 -2.93 -5.57
C ILE A 162 14.61 -1.40 -5.50
N ILE A 163 15.79 -0.76 -5.63
CA ILE A 163 15.88 0.71 -5.69
C ILE A 163 15.02 1.26 -6.83
N SER A 164 15.05 0.62 -8.00
CA SER A 164 14.27 1.04 -9.16
C SER A 164 12.77 0.95 -8.88
N ALA A 165 12.32 -0.11 -8.20
CA ALA A 165 10.93 -0.26 -7.79
C ALA A 165 10.49 0.82 -6.79
N LEU A 166 11.30 1.13 -5.78
CA LEU A 166 10.97 2.16 -4.78
C LEU A 166 11.04 3.57 -5.38
N ARG A 167 11.95 3.83 -6.34
CA ARG A 167 11.97 5.09 -7.09
C ARG A 167 10.68 5.30 -7.86
N ALA A 168 10.14 4.27 -8.52
CA ALA A 168 8.87 4.40 -9.23
C ALA A 168 7.71 4.83 -8.31
N VAL A 169 7.72 4.44 -7.03
CA VAL A 169 6.72 4.88 -6.04
C VAL A 169 6.88 6.36 -5.69
N ILE A 170 8.12 6.84 -5.54
CA ILE A 170 8.39 8.26 -5.26
C ILE A 170 8.07 9.11 -6.48
N ASP A 171 8.49 8.70 -7.68
CA ASP A 171 8.23 9.40 -8.92
C ASP A 171 6.71 9.54 -9.13
N PHE A 172 5.95 8.48 -8.86
CA PHE A 172 4.49 8.52 -8.88
C PHE A 172 3.92 9.56 -7.89
N ALA A 173 4.40 9.58 -6.65
CA ALA A 173 3.95 10.57 -5.65
C ALA A 173 4.31 12.01 -6.03
N LEU A 174 5.47 12.21 -6.66
CA LEU A 174 5.95 13.53 -7.09
C LEU A 174 5.31 14.03 -8.39
N GLN A 175 4.81 13.15 -9.25
CA GLN A 175 4.05 13.54 -10.45
C GLN A 175 2.84 14.41 -10.10
N GLU A 176 2.15 14.10 -9.00
CA GLU A 176 1.05 14.92 -8.49
C GLU A 176 1.50 16.31 -7.99
N ARG A 177 2.80 16.47 -7.71
CA ARG A 177 3.42 17.69 -7.14
C ARG A 177 4.35 18.44 -8.10
N GLN A 178 4.52 17.99 -9.34
CA GLN A 178 5.48 18.53 -10.33
C GLN A 178 6.93 18.65 -9.81
N GLY A 179 7.42 17.62 -9.12
CA GLY A 179 8.78 17.60 -8.53
C GLY A 179 9.65 16.45 -9.04
N GLU A 180 10.97 16.60 -8.85
CA GLU A 180 11.95 15.50 -8.98
C GLU A 180 12.52 15.14 -7.60
N PRO A 181 12.86 13.87 -7.35
CA PRO A 181 13.41 13.46 -6.08
C PRO A 181 14.82 14.05 -5.87
N SER A 182 15.03 14.67 -4.72
CA SER A 182 16.34 15.20 -4.32
C SER A 182 17.32 14.07 -3.95
N ALA A 183 18.62 14.36 -3.94
CA ALA A 183 19.65 13.40 -3.51
C ALA A 183 19.43 12.90 -2.06
N ALA A 184 18.87 13.76 -1.20
CA ALA A 184 18.51 13.37 0.17
C ALA A 184 17.39 12.32 0.18
N GLN A 185 16.35 12.52 -0.62
CA GLN A 185 15.23 11.57 -0.75
C GLN A 185 15.69 10.23 -1.35
N LEU A 186 16.59 10.27 -2.33
CA LEU A 186 17.19 9.06 -2.89
C LEU A 186 18.00 8.29 -1.83
N SER A 187 18.70 8.99 -0.93
CA SER A 187 19.46 8.36 0.16
C SER A 187 18.54 7.69 1.19
N LEU A 188 17.32 8.18 1.38
CA LEU A 188 16.30 7.52 2.21
C LEU A 188 15.83 6.19 1.59
N ILE A 189 15.75 6.10 0.26
CA ILE A 189 15.47 4.82 -0.43
C ILE A 189 16.59 3.83 -0.16
N ASP A 190 17.85 4.26 -0.30
CA ASP A 190 19.01 3.39 -0.05
C ASP A 190 18.94 2.80 1.37
N ALA A 191 18.64 3.62 2.38
CA ALA A 191 18.47 3.16 3.76
C ALA A 191 17.33 2.13 3.91
N ILE A 192 16.18 2.35 3.27
CA ILE A 192 15.05 1.41 3.29
C ILE A 192 15.45 0.09 2.64
N VAL A 193 16.08 0.13 1.47
CA VAL A 193 16.51 -1.08 0.73
C VAL A 193 17.52 -1.88 1.53
N ASP A 194 18.51 -1.22 2.13
CA ASP A 194 19.57 -1.90 2.89
C ASP A 194 18.99 -2.62 4.12
N ARG A 195 18.03 -2.02 4.82
CA ARG A 195 17.35 -2.70 5.94
C ARG A 195 16.39 -3.78 5.49
N ALA A 196 15.72 -3.60 4.35
CA ALA A 196 14.80 -4.60 3.81
C ALA A 196 15.53 -5.87 3.34
N LEU A 197 16.75 -5.72 2.80
CA LEU A 197 17.62 -6.85 2.42
C LEU A 197 18.27 -7.54 3.63
N GLY A 198 18.43 -6.83 4.75
CA GLY A 198 19.17 -7.30 5.91
C GLY A 198 20.69 -7.26 5.67
N PRO A 199 21.52 -7.65 6.67
CA PRO A 199 22.95 -7.73 6.48
C PRO A 199 23.26 -8.69 5.31
N SER A 200 24.03 -8.21 4.34
CA SER A 200 24.59 -9.07 3.29
C SER A 200 25.42 -10.15 3.99
N ASN A 201 24.99 -11.40 3.87
CA ASN A 201 25.71 -12.55 4.42
C ASN A 201 26.96 -12.85 3.58
#